data_AF-X0ZXV0-F1
#
_entry.id   AF-X0ZXV0-F1
#
_cell.length_a   1.000
_cell.length_b   1.000
_cell.length_c   1.000
_cell.angle_alpha   90.00
_cell.angle_beta   90.00
_cell.angle_gamma   90.00
#
_symmetry.space_group_name_H-M   'P 1'
#
loop_
_entity.id
_entity.type
_entity.pdbx_description
1 polymer ?
#
loop_
_entity_poly.entity_id
_entity_poly.type
_entity_poly.pdbx_seq_one_letter_code
_entity_poly.pdbx_strand_id
1 'polypeptide(L)' 'ITLASMLRIPVAMHNVPQEKIFRPKAWASFGTSDLEGADFRACKNFGPVYGRK' A
#
# COMPACT_ATOMS: atom_id res chain seq x y z
N ILE A 1 -5.15 4.33 6.24
CA ILE A 1 -4.13 3.69 5.36
C ILE A 1 -4.23 2.17 5.40
N THR A 2 -4.35 1.54 6.57
CA THR A 2 -4.48 0.07 6.70
C THR A 2 -5.64 -0.55 5.92
N LEU A 3 -6.83 0.06 5.94
CA LEU A 3 -7.96 -0.42 5.14
C LEU A 3 -7.67 -0.32 3.63
N ALA A 4 -7.07 0.78 3.19
CA ALA A 4 -6.71 0.99 1.79
C ALA A 4 -5.70 -0.06 1.30
N SER A 5 -4.70 -0.41 2.11
CA SER A 5 -3.74 -1.47 1.76
C SER A 5 -4.36 -2.87 1.73
N MET A 6 -5.34 -3.17 2.59
CA MET A 6 -6.11 -4.43 2.51
C MET A 6 -6.93 -4.52 1.21
N LEU A 7 -7.54 -3.41 0.80
CA LEU A 7 -8.31 -3.31 -0.45
C LEU A 7 -7.44 -3.11 -1.69
N ARG A 8 -6.12 -2.99 -1.53
CA ARG A 8 -5.15 -2.78 -2.61
C ARG A 8 -5.43 -1.50 -3.43
N ILE A 9 -5.82 -0.45 -2.70
CA ILE A 9 -6.03 0.91 -3.22
C ILE A 9 -4.80 1.74 -2.84
N PRO A 10 -4.03 2.26 -3.84
CA PRO A 10 -2.84 3.06 -3.55
C PRO A 10 -3.23 4.41 -2.95
N VAL A 11 -2.53 4.81 -1.89
CA VAL A 11 -2.71 6.13 -1.27
C VAL A 11 -1.72 7.11 -1.89
N ALA A 12 -2.22 8.06 -2.69
CA ALA A 12 -1.40 9.06 -3.38
C ALA A 12 -1.08 10.32 -2.55
N MET A 13 -1.80 10.53 -1.44
CA MET A 13 -1.56 11.64 -0.52
C MET A 13 -2.15 11.31 0.84
N HIS A 14 -1.38 11.52 1.91
CA HIS A 14 -1.87 11.53 3.29
C HIS A 14 -0.96 12.39 4.17
N ASN A 15 -1.48 12.91 5.28
CA ASN A 15 -0.71 13.65 6.29
C ASN A 15 -0.55 12.86 7.61
N VAL A 16 -0.77 11.54 7.57
CA VAL A 16 -0.61 10.65 8.72
C VAL A 16 0.88 10.43 9.02
N PRO A 17 1.31 10.50 10.30
CA PRO A 17 2.70 10.22 10.70
C PRO A 17 3.17 8.81 10.28
N GLN A 18 4.44 8.69 9.91
CA GLN A 18 5.01 7.46 9.35
C GLN A 18 4.95 6.26 10.31
N GLU A 19 5.12 6.52 11.60
CA GLU A 19 5.06 5.52 12.67
C GLU A 19 3.65 4.92 12.85
N LYS A 20 2.61 5.58 12.34
CA LYS A 20 1.21 5.10 12.37
C LYS A 20 0.82 4.38 11.07
N ILE A 21 1.71 4.29 10.09
CA ILE A 21 1.44 3.61 8.82
C ILE A 21 1.56 2.10 9.04
N PHE A 22 0.41 1.46 9.22
CA PHE A 22 0.33 0.01 9.34
C PHE A 22 -0.21 -0.62 8.05
N ARG A 23 0.60 -1.49 7.42
CA ARG A 23 0.29 -2.21 6.17
C ARG A 23 0.73 -3.69 6.30
N PRO A 24 0.23 -4.58 5.43
CA PRO A 24 0.69 -5.98 5.44
C PRO A 24 2.21 -6.07 5.22
N LYS A 25 2.86 -7.01 5.90
CA LYS A 25 4.33 -7.17 5.87
C LYS A 25 4.90 -7.33 4.45
N ALA A 26 4.11 -7.85 3.52
CA ALA A 26 4.47 -7.97 2.12
C ALA A 26 4.82 -6.63 1.44
N TRP A 27 4.26 -5.49 1.89
CA TRP A 27 4.57 -4.17 1.31
C TRP A 27 6.03 -3.76 1.55
N ALA A 28 6.67 -4.25 2.62
CA ALA A 28 8.07 -3.94 2.93
C ALA A 28 9.04 -4.48 1.87
N SER A 29 8.66 -5.55 1.14
CA SER A 29 9.45 -6.12 0.05
C SER A 29 9.40 -5.27 -1.23
N PHE A 30 8.45 -4.35 -1.35
CA PHE A 30 8.33 -3.46 -2.52
C PHE A 30 9.06 -2.14 -2.34
N GLY A 31 9.60 -1.85 -1.16
CA GLY A 31 10.36 -0.64 -0.87
C GLY A 31 10.25 -0.27 0.61
N THR A 32 11.38 0.07 1.23
CA THR A 32 11.47 0.41 2.66
C THR A 32 11.60 1.91 2.89
N SER A 33 12.29 2.63 1.99
CA SER A 33 12.55 4.08 2.11
C SER A 33 11.45 4.94 1.49
N ASP A 34 10.74 4.42 0.49
CA ASP A 34 9.66 5.11 -0.22
C ASP A 34 8.35 4.34 -0.03
N LEU A 35 7.61 4.73 1.03
CA LEU A 35 6.36 4.08 1.40
C LEU A 35 5.24 4.34 0.39
N GLU A 36 5.26 5.46 -0.33
CA GLU A 36 4.29 5.73 -1.38
C GLU A 36 4.57 4.85 -2.59
N GLY A 37 5.79 4.86 -3.11
CA GLY A 37 6.14 4.00 -4.24
C GLY A 37 5.99 2.51 -3.93
N ALA A 38 6.28 2.08 -2.69
CA ALA A 38 6.02 0.72 -2.26
C ALA A 38 4.52 0.37 -2.32
N ASP A 39 3.64 1.30 -1.97
CA ASP A 39 2.18 1.13 -2.03
C ASP A 39 1.70 0.98 -3.47
N PHE A 40 2.19 1.84 -4.38
CA PHE A 40 1.86 1.76 -5.80
C PHE A 40 2.34 0.45 -6.43
N ARG A 41 3.57 0.03 -6.15
CA ARG A 41 4.12 -1.23 -6.66
C ARG A 41 3.36 -2.45 -6.12
N ALA A 42 3.06 -2.46 -4.82
CA ALA A 42 2.31 -3.55 -4.20
C ALA A 42 0.86 -3.63 -4.72
N CYS A 43 0.14 -2.51 -4.79
CA CYS A 43 -1.23 -2.47 -5.29
C CYS A 43 -1.30 -2.90 -6.78
N LYS A 44 -0.35 -2.46 -7.61
CA LYS A 44 -0.24 -2.90 -9.02
C LYS A 44 0.07 -4.39 -9.14
N ASN A 45 0.90 -4.94 -8.25
CA ASN A 45 1.26 -6.36 -8.24
C ASN A 45 0.06 -7.24 -7.85
N PHE A 46 -0.57 -6.95 -6.71
CA PHE A 46 -1.64 -7.79 -6.15
C PHE A 46 -3.03 -7.58 -6.78
N GLY A 47 -3.29 -6.41 -7.38
CA GLY A 47 -4.58 -6.11 -8.00
C GLY A 47 -5.77 -6.07 -7.02
N PRO A 48 -7.00 -5.87 -7.50
CA PRO A 48 -8.17 -5.73 -6.63
C PRO A 48 -8.52 -7.03 -5.88
N VAL A 49 -9.19 -6.90 -4.73
CA VAL A 49 -9.63 -8.06 -3.91
C VAL A 49 -10.68 -8.90 -4.62
N TYR A 50 -11.59 -8.24 -5.34
CA TYR A 50 -12.70 -8.85 -6.04
C TYR A 50 -12.80 -8.22 -7.44
N GLY A 51 -13.29 -8.98 -8.44
CA GLY A 51 -13.38 -8.51 -9.83
C GLY A 51 -12.05 -8.56 -10.59
N ARG A 52 -12.02 -8.06 -11.84
CA ARG A 52 -10.88 -8.29 -12.76
C ARG A 52 -10.11 -7.03 -13.15
N LYS A 53 -8.81 -7.28 -13.32
CA LYS A 53 -7.73 -6.41 -13.79
C LYS A 53 -7.79 -6.21 -15.30
#